data_AF-A0AAF3EL37-F1
#
_entry.id   AF-A0AAF3EL37-F1
#
_cell.length_a   1.000
_cell.length_b   1.000
_cell.length_c   1.000
_cell.angle_alpha   90.00
_cell.angle_beta   90.00
_cell.angle_gamma   90.00
#
_symmetry.space_group_name_H-M   'P 1'
#
loop_
_entity.id
_entity.type
_entity.pdbx_description
1 polymer ?
#
loop_
_entity_poly.entity_id
_entity_poly.type
_entity_poly.pdbx_seq_one_letter_code
_entity_poly.pdbx_strand_id
1 'polypeptide(L)'
;MIEFLLFSRLLGAHERGQQFVQRAVHQTSLQSLRDPDIPEVFGEWQCNGTVYFPVFYYAEVACPIIVTTFPFDKQICPIMVMSLAFDAKHISMSAQVDPFMRAYASEEGSAAMQKLLPEEFSRLTKEMTTWGNGEWDVTNITTINVNQGGSEYIGYVLSIRRVPNFYVYVIALPCFILTALSVVRAC
;
A
#
# COMPACT_ATOMS: atom_id res chain seq x y z
N MET A 1 22.78 -1.95 25.05
CA MET A 1 24.05 -1.20 24.92
C MET A 1 23.70 0.04 24.11
N ILE A 2 23.25 1.14 24.75
CA ILE A 2 24.07 2.32 25.14
C ILE A 2 24.58 2.99 23.85
N GLU A 3 24.12 4.15 23.36
CA GLU A 3 23.83 5.44 24.00
C GLU A 3 22.74 6.24 23.24
N PHE A 4 21.81 6.88 23.97
CA PHE A 4 21.16 8.14 23.54
C PHE A 4 20.61 8.95 24.75
N LEU A 5 21.06 8.63 25.97
CA LEU A 5 20.39 9.03 27.22
C LEU A 5 21.14 10.06 28.07
N LEU A 6 22.01 10.90 27.51
CA LEU A 6 22.85 11.80 28.33
C LEU A 6 22.75 13.31 28.08
N PHE A 7 21.81 13.81 27.27
CA PHE A 7 21.72 15.27 27.05
C PHE A 7 20.48 15.99 27.63
N SER A 8 19.54 15.29 28.25
CA SER A 8 18.27 15.90 28.70
C SER A 8 18.12 16.11 30.22
N ARG A 9 19.18 15.90 31.03
CA ARG A 9 19.07 15.86 32.50
C ARG A 9 19.47 17.11 33.29
N LEU A 10 19.88 18.23 32.67
CA LEU A 10 20.44 19.35 33.46
C LEU A 10 19.70 20.70 33.45
N LEU A 11 18.56 20.86 32.78
CA LEU A 11 17.79 22.11 32.88
C LEU A 11 16.29 21.81 32.90
N GLY A 12 15.61 22.13 34.01
CA GLY A 12 14.13 22.14 34.06
C GLY A 12 13.47 21.37 35.21
N ALA A 13 14.19 21.12 36.31
CA ALA A 13 13.61 20.61 37.55
C ALA A 13 13.27 21.77 38.50
N HIS A 14 12.23 22.56 38.19
CA HIS A 14 11.62 23.44 39.22
C HIS A 14 10.13 23.84 38.98
N GLU A 15 9.52 23.60 37.80
CA GLU A 15 8.13 24.07 37.54
C GLU A 15 7.09 22.98 37.21
N ARG A 16 7.33 21.71 37.59
CA ARG A 16 6.41 20.60 37.25
C ARG A 16 5.43 20.18 38.35
N GLY A 17 5.40 20.85 39.50
CA GLY A 17 4.60 20.44 40.66
C GLY A 17 3.12 20.80 40.63
N GLN A 18 2.69 21.80 39.83
CA GLN A 18 1.32 22.35 39.92
C GLN A 18 0.44 22.20 38.68
N GLN A 19 0.98 21.77 37.53
CA GLN A 19 0.17 21.51 36.32
C GLN A 19 -0.40 20.08 36.24
N PHE A 20 0.07 19.16 37.09
CA PHE A 20 -0.30 17.75 37.00
C PHE A 20 -1.65 17.41 37.65
N VAL A 21 -2.16 18.26 38.55
CA VAL A 21 -3.39 17.96 39.31
C VAL A 21 -4.66 18.41 38.57
N GLN A 22 -4.61 19.41 37.68
CA GLN A 22 -5.81 19.85 36.94
C GLN A 22 -6.09 19.04 35.65
N ARG A 23 -5.11 18.32 35.09
CA ARG A 23 -5.33 17.50 33.88
C ARG A 23 -6.02 16.15 34.15
N ALA A 24 -5.96 15.64 35.38
CA ALA A 24 -6.53 14.34 35.70
C ALA A 24 -8.06 14.34 35.88
N VAL A 25 -8.68 15.50 36.14
CA VAL A 25 -10.13 15.61 36.43
C VAL A 25 -10.97 15.81 35.15
N HIS A 26 -10.36 16.12 34.00
CA HIS A 26 -11.10 16.32 32.74
C HIS A 26 -11.15 15.08 31.83
N GLN A 27 -10.37 14.03 32.14
CA GLN A 27 -10.22 12.86 31.28
C GLN A 27 -11.17 11.70 31.63
N THR A 28 -11.82 11.76 32.79
CA THR A 28 -12.70 10.71 33.32
C THR A 28 -14.15 10.81 32.86
N SER A 29 -14.59 11.93 32.27
CA SER A 29 -16.00 12.11 31.85
C SER A 29 -16.31 11.63 30.43
N LEU A 30 -15.30 11.41 29.58
CA LEU A 30 -15.50 10.95 28.19
C LEU A 30 -15.34 9.44 28.01
N GLN A 31 -14.78 8.73 29.00
CA GLN A 31 -14.64 7.28 28.93
C GLN A 31 -15.96 6.54 29.18
N SER A 32 -16.97 7.18 29.79
CA SER A 32 -18.27 6.57 30.09
C SER A 32 -19.28 6.60 28.93
N LEU A 33 -18.96 7.30 27.83
CA LEU A 33 -19.75 7.31 26.59
C LEU A 33 -19.16 6.38 25.51
N ARG A 34 -18.15 5.58 25.86
CA ARG A 34 -17.42 4.71 24.94
C ARG A 34 -18.18 3.40 24.75
N ASP A 35 -18.74 3.21 23.56
CA ASP A 35 -19.29 1.93 23.12
C ASP A 35 -18.12 1.03 22.68
N PRO A 36 -17.91 -0.13 23.32
CA PRO A 36 -16.83 -1.06 22.97
C PRO A 36 -17.01 -1.75 21.61
N ASP A 37 -18.21 -1.68 21.01
CA ASP A 37 -18.52 -2.34 19.74
C ASP A 37 -18.27 -1.45 18.51
N ILE A 38 -17.94 -0.17 18.72
CA ILE A 38 -17.64 0.77 17.62
C ILE A 38 -16.12 0.87 17.47
N PRO A 39 -15.53 0.44 16.33
CA PRO A 39 -14.11 0.68 16.08
C PRO A 39 -13.86 2.18 16.12
N GLU A 40 -12.86 2.61 16.90
CA GLU A 40 -12.52 4.03 17.02
C GLU A 40 -11.97 4.53 15.68
N VAL A 41 -12.87 5.04 14.84
CA VAL A 41 -12.48 5.81 13.66
C VAL A 41 -12.08 7.19 14.15
N PHE A 42 -10.82 7.33 14.57
CA PHE A 42 -10.25 8.62 14.90
C PHE A 42 -10.07 9.43 13.61
N GLY A 43 -11.06 10.28 13.33
CA GLY A 43 -10.91 11.33 12.33
C GLY A 43 -10.11 12.49 12.91
N GLU A 44 -9.16 13.04 12.14
CA GLU A 44 -8.55 14.33 12.45
C GLU A 44 -9.47 15.44 11.95
N TRP A 45 -9.96 16.26 12.87
CA TRP A 45 -10.85 17.38 12.58
C TRP A 45 -10.04 18.68 12.47
N GLN A 46 -10.10 19.34 11.33
CA GLN A 46 -9.55 20.67 11.16
C GLN A 46 -10.62 21.75 11.40
N CYS A 47 -10.21 22.90 11.95
CA CYS A 47 -11.11 24.03 12.18
C CYS A 47 -11.74 24.62 10.91
N ASN A 48 -11.21 24.30 9.73
CA ASN A 48 -11.76 24.72 8.43
C ASN A 48 -12.93 23.84 7.95
N GLY A 49 -13.35 22.85 8.74
CA GLY A 49 -14.41 21.91 8.37
C GLY A 49 -13.94 20.70 7.56
N THR A 50 -12.63 20.52 7.37
CA THR A 50 -12.06 19.31 6.74
C THR A 50 -11.89 18.21 7.77
N VAL A 51 -12.19 16.98 7.38
CA VAL A 51 -12.04 15.81 8.24
C VAL A 51 -11.22 14.75 7.52
N TYR A 52 -10.18 14.25 8.18
CA TYR A 52 -9.30 13.21 7.65
C TYR A 52 -9.56 11.90 8.38
N PHE A 53 -9.89 10.85 7.63
CA PHE A 53 -10.16 9.53 8.17
C PHE A 53 -9.13 8.53 7.63
N PRO A 54 -8.04 8.24 8.37
CA PRO A 54 -7.09 7.23 7.97
C PRO A 54 -7.71 5.84 8.17
N VAL A 55 -7.96 5.13 7.07
CA VAL A 55 -8.47 3.76 7.08
C VAL A 55 -7.50 2.83 6.37
N PHE A 56 -7.26 1.66 6.97
CA PHE A 56 -6.55 0.56 6.35
C PHE A 56 -7.57 -0.52 6.00
N TYR A 57 -7.58 -0.95 4.75
CA TYR A 57 -8.51 -1.96 4.29
C TYR A 57 -7.79 -3.00 3.44
N TYR A 58 -8.24 -4.25 3.54
CA TYR A 58 -7.90 -5.33 2.63
C TYR A 58 -9.12 -5.58 1.75
N ALA A 59 -8.94 -5.56 0.44
CA ALA A 59 -10.01 -5.82 -0.50
C ALA A 59 -9.61 -6.94 -1.46
N GLU A 60 -10.57 -7.80 -1.74
CA GLU A 60 -10.51 -8.75 -2.84
C GLU A 60 -11.26 -8.14 -4.02
N VAL A 61 -10.61 -8.06 -5.18
CA VAL A 61 -11.18 -7.43 -6.37
C VAL A 61 -11.22 -8.41 -7.53
N ALA A 62 -12.31 -8.38 -8.28
CA ALA A 62 -12.42 -9.13 -9.52
C ALA A 62 -11.62 -8.43 -10.63
N CYS A 63 -10.51 -9.02 -11.04
CA CYS A 63 -9.66 -8.54 -12.14
C CYS A 63 -9.55 -9.60 -13.24
N PRO A 64 -9.89 -9.30 -14.51
CA PRO A 64 -9.75 -10.25 -15.60
C PRO A 64 -8.26 -10.46 -15.92
N ILE A 65 -7.86 -11.72 -16.06
CA ILE A 65 -6.47 -12.11 -16.35
C ILE A 65 -6.31 -12.39 -17.85
N ILE A 66 -5.34 -11.71 -18.46
CA ILE A 66 -4.95 -11.94 -19.86
C ILE A 66 -3.82 -12.97 -19.90
N VAL A 67 -4.08 -14.15 -20.45
CA VAL A 67 -3.15 -15.31 -20.41
C VAL A 67 -2.35 -15.51 -21.71
N THR A 68 -2.45 -14.60 -22.67
CA THR A 68 -1.87 -14.78 -24.02
C THR A 68 -0.35 -14.93 -24.02
N THR A 69 0.35 -14.26 -23.10
CA THR A 69 1.81 -14.28 -22.98
C THR A 69 2.27 -14.88 -21.65
N PHE A 70 1.43 -15.68 -20.99
CA PHE A 70 1.79 -16.36 -19.75
C PHE A 70 3.06 -17.21 -19.95
N PRO A 71 4.05 -17.20 -19.02
CA PRO A 71 4.10 -16.53 -17.71
C PRO A 71 4.72 -15.12 -17.71
N PHE A 72 4.95 -14.52 -18.88
CA PHE A 72 5.56 -13.19 -19.05
C PHE A 72 4.50 -12.09 -19.19
N ASP A 73 3.35 -12.28 -18.55
CA ASP A 73 2.18 -11.43 -18.69
C ASP A 73 2.23 -10.16 -17.83
N LYS A 74 1.49 -9.15 -18.30
CA LYS A 74 1.20 -7.92 -17.57
C LYS A 74 -0.31 -7.81 -17.40
N GLN A 75 -0.76 -7.36 -16.25
CA GLN A 75 -2.18 -7.21 -15.93
C GLN A 75 -2.48 -5.78 -15.51
N ILE A 76 -3.72 -5.36 -15.78
CA ILE A 76 -4.25 -4.05 -15.39
C ILE A 76 -5.47 -4.32 -14.54
N CYS A 77 -5.36 -4.06 -13.24
CA CYS A 77 -6.39 -4.35 -12.27
C CYS A 77 -6.98 -3.06 -11.70
N PRO A 78 -8.19 -2.66 -12.11
CA PRO A 78 -8.88 -1.51 -11.54
C PRO A 78 -9.56 -1.90 -10.21
N ILE A 79 -9.25 -1.15 -9.16
CA ILE A 79 -9.95 -1.19 -7.87
C ILE A 79 -10.93 -0.02 -7.87
N MET A 80 -12.22 -0.31 -7.93
CA MET A 80 -13.28 0.69 -8.01
C MET A 80 -13.91 0.90 -6.64
N VAL A 81 -13.98 2.15 -6.19
CA VAL A 81 -14.64 2.57 -4.95
C VAL A 81 -15.81 3.49 -5.32
N MET A 82 -16.95 3.26 -4.69
CA MET A 82 -18.15 4.08 -4.85
C MET A 82 -18.86 4.22 -3.50
N SER A 83 -19.71 5.24 -3.38
CA SER A 83 -20.68 5.28 -2.30
C SER A 83 -21.91 4.46 -2.65
N LEU A 84 -22.32 3.58 -1.74
CA LEU A 84 -23.58 2.83 -1.88
C LEU A 84 -24.80 3.67 -1.49
N ALA A 85 -24.61 4.71 -0.68
CA ALA A 85 -25.70 5.49 -0.09
C ALA A 85 -26.00 6.79 -0.83
N PHE A 86 -25.01 7.36 -1.53
CA PHE A 86 -25.10 8.68 -2.14
C PHE A 86 -24.64 8.68 -3.59
N ASP A 87 -25.37 9.43 -4.41
CA ASP A 87 -25.10 9.61 -5.83
C ASP A 87 -24.21 10.83 -6.12
N ALA A 88 -23.74 11.00 -7.35
CA ALA A 88 -22.83 12.10 -7.73
C ALA A 88 -23.42 13.50 -7.56
N LYS A 89 -24.75 13.61 -7.38
CA LYS A 89 -25.43 14.88 -7.08
C LYS A 89 -25.27 15.33 -5.64
N HIS A 90 -25.00 14.41 -4.71
CA HIS A 90 -24.92 14.68 -3.28
C HIS A 90 -23.49 14.66 -2.77
N ILE A 91 -22.66 13.77 -3.30
CA ILE A 91 -21.25 13.67 -2.97
C ILE A 91 -20.42 13.75 -4.25
N SER A 92 -19.26 14.39 -4.18
CA SER A 92 -18.25 14.32 -5.23
C SER A 92 -17.01 13.61 -4.70
N MET A 93 -16.58 12.57 -5.41
CA MET A 93 -15.48 11.71 -5.05
C MET A 93 -14.26 11.99 -5.93
N SER A 94 -13.10 12.19 -5.31
CA SER A 94 -11.84 12.40 -6.02
C SER A 94 -10.76 11.48 -5.46
N ALA A 95 -10.18 10.65 -6.33
CA ALA A 95 -9.04 9.82 -5.97
C ALA A 95 -7.74 10.57 -6.19
N GLN A 96 -6.91 10.57 -5.16
CA GLN A 96 -5.53 11.01 -5.22
C GLN A 96 -4.62 9.87 -4.80
N VAL A 97 -3.48 9.76 -5.47
CA VAL A 97 -2.39 8.87 -5.09
C VAL A 97 -1.27 9.77 -4.64
N ASP A 98 -0.72 9.47 -3.46
CA ASP A 98 0.42 10.20 -2.94
C ASP A 98 1.58 10.17 -3.97
N PRO A 99 2.19 11.33 -4.32
CA PRO A 99 3.28 11.38 -5.28
C PRO A 99 4.46 10.46 -4.93
N PHE A 100 4.74 10.29 -3.64
CA PHE A 100 5.74 9.35 -3.15
C PHE A 100 5.33 7.94 -3.55
N MET A 101 4.13 7.50 -3.19
CA MET A 101 3.63 6.15 -3.50
C MET A 101 3.64 5.85 -4.99
N ARG A 102 3.26 6.83 -5.82
CA ARG A 102 3.33 6.71 -7.28
C ARG A 102 4.77 6.57 -7.79
N ALA A 103 5.70 7.35 -7.23
CA ALA A 103 7.11 7.26 -7.60
C ALA A 103 7.70 5.89 -7.22
N TYR A 104 7.39 5.35 -6.03
CA TYR A 104 7.87 4.04 -5.60
C TYR A 104 7.32 2.89 -6.44
N ALA A 105 6.07 2.99 -6.92
CA ALA A 105 5.49 1.99 -7.80
C ALA A 105 6.12 1.98 -9.21
N SER A 106 6.75 3.07 -9.64
CA SER A 106 7.42 3.15 -10.94
C SER A 106 8.72 2.37 -10.96
N GLU A 107 9.01 1.66 -12.08
CA GLU A 107 10.30 1.00 -12.31
C GLU A 107 11.49 1.98 -12.20
N GLU A 108 11.31 3.22 -12.63
CA GLU A 108 12.35 4.25 -12.54
C GLU A 108 12.56 4.72 -11.10
N GLY A 109 11.48 4.86 -10.35
CA GLY A 109 11.53 5.32 -8.95
C GLY A 109 12.02 4.24 -7.99
N SER A 110 11.66 2.97 -8.22
CA SER A 110 12.23 1.85 -7.47
C SER A 110 13.72 1.67 -7.76
N ALA A 111 14.16 1.85 -9.01
CA ALA A 111 15.59 1.84 -9.37
C ALA A 111 16.35 3.05 -8.78
N ALA A 112 15.75 4.24 -8.79
CA ALA A 112 16.34 5.43 -8.16
C ALA A 112 16.46 5.27 -6.64
N MET A 113 15.45 4.70 -5.99
CA MET A 113 15.48 4.42 -4.56
C MET A 113 16.54 3.39 -4.19
N GLN A 114 16.67 2.32 -4.98
CA GLN A 114 17.72 1.31 -4.81
C GLN A 114 19.12 1.94 -4.83
N LYS A 115 19.34 2.96 -5.66
CA LYS A 115 20.62 3.69 -5.77
C LYS A 115 20.93 4.57 -4.55
N LEU A 116 19.90 4.97 -3.80
CA LEU A 116 20.05 5.78 -2.58
C LEU A 116 20.32 4.91 -1.34
N LEU A 117 20.11 3.60 -1.42
CA LEU A 117 20.37 2.68 -0.31
C LEU A 117 21.85 2.25 -0.29
N PRO A 118 22.49 2.15 0.89
CA PRO A 118 23.84 1.61 1.03
C PRO A 118 23.95 0.20 0.39
N GLU A 119 25.09 -0.12 -0.24
CA GLU A 119 25.34 -1.40 -0.92
C GLU A 119 24.99 -2.63 -0.05
N GLU A 120 25.31 -2.59 1.24
CA GLU A 120 24.97 -3.63 2.24
C GLU A 120 23.45 -3.79 2.45
N PHE A 121 22.70 -2.69 2.37
CA PHE A 121 21.26 -2.65 2.56
C PHE A 121 20.49 -2.97 1.27
N SER A 122 21.11 -2.79 0.09
CA SER A 122 20.51 -3.04 -1.23
C SER A 122 20.05 -4.50 -1.43
N ARG A 123 20.80 -5.47 -0.90
CA ARG A 123 20.47 -6.90 -1.00
C ARG A 123 19.34 -7.31 -0.07
N LEU A 124 19.29 -6.70 1.11
CA LEU A 124 18.25 -6.96 2.12
C LEU A 124 16.93 -6.29 1.77
N THR A 125 16.97 -5.23 0.96
CA THR A 125 15.79 -4.43 0.64
C THR A 125 15.17 -4.69 -0.71
N LYS A 126 15.72 -5.57 -1.55
CA LYS A 126 15.08 -5.90 -2.84
C LYS A 126 13.62 -6.38 -2.69
N GLU A 127 13.33 -7.05 -1.57
CA GLU A 127 11.98 -7.50 -1.18
C GLU A 127 11.19 -6.40 -0.43
N MET A 128 11.87 -5.37 0.07
CA MET A 128 11.31 -4.24 0.81
C MET A 128 11.06 -3.01 -0.07
N THR A 129 11.68 -2.92 -1.25
CA THR A 129 11.58 -1.82 -2.22
C THR A 129 10.59 -2.11 -3.34
N THR A 130 10.20 -3.36 -3.53
CA THR A 130 9.24 -3.77 -4.55
C THR A 130 7.86 -3.90 -3.91
N TRP A 131 6.91 -3.11 -4.40
CA TRP A 131 5.50 -3.30 -4.08
C TRP A 131 5.04 -4.58 -4.76
N GLY A 132 4.90 -5.67 -4.00
CA GLY A 132 4.68 -7.00 -4.58
C GLY A 132 4.72 -8.13 -3.58
N ASN A 133 4.38 -9.34 -4.04
CA ASN A 133 4.42 -10.56 -3.23
C ASN A 133 5.44 -11.59 -3.77
N GLY A 134 6.47 -11.12 -4.48
CA GLY A 134 7.52 -11.96 -5.08
C GLY A 134 7.13 -12.65 -6.39
N GLU A 135 5.83 -12.82 -6.66
CA GLU A 135 5.33 -13.25 -7.97
C GLU A 135 4.91 -12.05 -8.82
N TRP A 136 4.33 -11.02 -8.20
CA TRP A 136 3.83 -9.85 -8.88
C TRP A 136 4.57 -8.60 -8.43
N ASP A 137 5.03 -7.82 -9.38
CA ASP A 137 5.61 -6.49 -9.17
C ASP A 137 4.60 -5.43 -9.64
N VAL A 138 4.30 -4.46 -8.78
CA VAL A 138 3.53 -3.27 -9.16
C VAL A 138 4.44 -2.34 -9.95
N THR A 139 4.02 -1.98 -11.17
CA THR A 139 4.80 -1.16 -12.11
C THR A 139 4.29 0.27 -12.25
N ASN A 140 3.00 0.50 -12.00
CA ASN A 140 2.40 1.83 -12.02
C ASN A 140 1.05 1.84 -11.28
N ILE A 141 0.72 2.99 -10.70
CA ILE A 141 -0.56 3.25 -10.05
C ILE A 141 -1.14 4.54 -10.62
N THR A 142 -2.26 4.42 -11.33
CA THR A 142 -3.00 5.55 -11.89
C THR A 142 -4.38 5.67 -11.27
N THR A 143 -4.98 6.85 -11.36
CA THR A 143 -6.36 7.08 -10.91
C THR A 143 -7.23 7.35 -12.12
N ILE A 144 -8.45 6.83 -12.07
CA ILE A 144 -9.50 7.11 -13.04
C ILE A 144 -10.75 7.56 -12.30
N ASN A 145 -11.51 8.47 -12.89
CA ASN A 145 -12.85 8.82 -12.43
C ASN A 145 -13.82 8.35 -13.51
N VAL A 146 -14.82 7.58 -13.10
CA VAL A 146 -15.80 6.96 -13.98
C VAL A 146 -17.18 7.38 -13.53
N ASN A 147 -17.91 8.05 -14.40
CA ASN A 147 -19.30 8.46 -14.14
C ASN A 147 -20.23 7.54 -14.93
N GLN A 148 -21.01 6.71 -14.24
CA GLN A 148 -21.96 5.79 -14.86
C GLN A 148 -23.32 5.89 -14.17
N GLY A 149 -24.37 6.16 -14.95
CA GLY A 149 -25.75 6.07 -14.48
C GLY A 149 -26.17 7.09 -13.39
N GLY A 150 -25.40 8.16 -13.20
CA GLY A 150 -25.60 9.14 -12.12
C GLY A 150 -24.64 8.96 -10.96
N SER A 151 -24.08 7.75 -10.80
CA SER A 151 -23.13 7.43 -9.72
C SER A 151 -21.70 7.68 -10.15
N GLU A 152 -20.92 8.24 -9.21
CA GLU A 152 -19.50 8.54 -9.39
C GLU A 152 -18.67 7.41 -8.79
N TYR A 153 -17.75 6.88 -9.59
CA TYR A 153 -16.83 5.83 -9.20
C TYR A 153 -15.41 6.38 -9.30
N ILE A 154 -14.62 6.18 -8.25
CA ILE A 154 -13.19 6.44 -8.30
C ILE A 154 -12.45 5.13 -8.42
N GLY A 155 -11.53 5.05 -9.37
CA GLY A 155 -10.76 3.85 -9.67
C GLY A 155 -9.28 4.07 -9.39
N TYR A 156 -8.68 3.15 -8.65
CA TYR A 156 -7.23 3.00 -8.56
C TYR A 156 -6.81 1.87 -9.50
N VAL A 157 -6.08 2.20 -10.55
CA VAL A 157 -5.66 1.24 -11.57
C VAL A 157 -4.23 0.80 -11.28
N LEU A 158 -4.09 -0.45 -10.87
CA LEU A 158 -2.81 -1.10 -10.62
C LEU A 158 -2.33 -1.75 -11.92
N SER A 159 -1.18 -1.32 -12.43
CA SER A 159 -0.46 -2.03 -13.48
C SER A 159 0.55 -2.97 -12.84
N ILE A 160 0.35 -4.28 -13.00
CA ILE A 160 1.20 -5.31 -12.37
C ILE A 160 1.87 -6.18 -13.44
N ARG A 161 3.08 -6.66 -13.13
CA ARG A 161 3.88 -7.53 -13.99
C ARG A 161 4.23 -8.81 -13.24
N ARG A 162 4.12 -9.97 -13.89
CA ARG A 162 4.54 -11.24 -13.30
C ARG A 162 6.06 -11.41 -13.38
N VAL A 163 6.64 -11.93 -12.30
CA VAL A 163 8.02 -12.42 -12.21
C VAL A 163 8.02 -13.92 -12.55
N PRO A 164 8.48 -14.32 -13.74
CA PRO A 164 8.23 -15.66 -14.29
C PRO A 164 9.19 -16.75 -13.79
N ASN A 165 10.11 -16.44 -12.87
CA ASN A 165 11.24 -17.30 -12.51
C ASN A 165 10.80 -18.73 -12.14
N PHE A 166 9.78 -18.85 -11.29
CA PHE A 166 9.24 -20.14 -10.88
C PHE A 166 8.78 -20.99 -12.08
N TYR A 167 8.02 -20.39 -13.00
CA TYR A 167 7.49 -21.05 -14.18
C TYR A 167 8.59 -21.50 -15.14
N VAL A 168 9.64 -20.70 -15.29
CA VAL A 168 10.78 -21.03 -16.15
C VAL A 168 11.53 -22.26 -15.62
N TYR A 169 11.87 -22.26 -14.32
CA TYR A 169 12.68 -23.34 -13.75
C TYR A 169 11.90 -24.64 -13.52
N VAL A 170 10.63 -24.55 -13.12
CA VAL A 170 9.82 -25.71 -12.73
C VAL A 170 9.01 -26.29 -13.89
N ILE A 171 8.67 -25.49 -14.90
CA ILE A 171 7.84 -25.94 -16.02
C ILE A 171 8.63 -25.95 -17.32
N ALA A 172 9.14 -24.80 -17.77
CA ALA A 172 9.74 -24.69 -19.10
C ALA A 172 11.02 -25.55 -19.23
N LEU A 173 11.92 -25.46 -18.25
CA LEU A 173 13.21 -26.17 -18.26
C LEU A 173 13.08 -27.70 -18.28
N PRO A 174 12.32 -28.37 -17.39
CA PRO A 174 12.16 -29.83 -17.45
C PRO A 174 11.45 -30.29 -18.72
N CYS A 175 10.45 -29.56 -19.22
CA CYS A 175 9.80 -29.88 -20.49
C CYS A 175 10.80 -29.83 -21.65
N PHE A 176 11.63 -28.80 -21.72
CA PHE A 176 12.66 -28.69 -22.73
C PHE A 176 13.65 -29.87 -22.69
N ILE A 177 14.14 -30.22 -21.49
CA ILE A 177 15.05 -31.36 -21.29
C ILE A 177 14.39 -32.68 -21.75
N LEU A 178 13.14 -32.92 -21.38
CA LEU A 178 12.41 -34.13 -21.79
C LEU A 178 12.21 -34.20 -23.31
N THR A 179 11.89 -33.07 -23.96
CA THR A 179 11.77 -33.02 -25.43
C THR A 179 13.11 -33.22 -26.14
N ALA A 180 14.22 -32.72 -25.58
CA ALA A 180 15.55 -32.97 -26.14
C ALA A 180 15.93 -34.45 -26.02
N LEU A 181 15.68 -35.07 -24.85
CA LEU A 181 15.95 -36.48 -24.61
C LEU A 181 15.12 -37.40 -25.52
N SER A 182 13.88 -37.04 -25.84
CA SER A 182 13.04 -37.84 -26.74
C SER A 182 13.56 -37.83 -28.17
N VAL A 183 14.07 -36.68 -28.66
CA VAL A 183 14.70 -36.58 -29.98
C VAL A 183 16.01 -37.35 -30.03
N VAL A 184 16.85 -37.26 -28.99
CA VAL A 184 18.12 -37.99 -28.93
C VAL A 184 17.92 -39.50 -28.96
N ARG A 185 16.88 -40.01 -28.28
CA ARG A 185 16.54 -41.44 -28.32
C ARG A 185 16.02 -41.91 -29.68
N ALA A 186 15.40 -41.02 -30.45
CA ALA A 186 14.82 -41.35 -31.74
C ALA A 186 15.84 -41.41 -32.88
N CYS A 187 17.05 -40.90 -32.67
CA CYS A 187 18.21 -41.01 -33.57
C CYS A 187 19.09 -42.21 -33.19
#